data_AF-A0A383DB87-F1
#
_entry.id   AF-A0A383DB87-F1
#
_cell.length_a   1.000
_cell.length_b   1.000
_cell.length_c   1.000
_cell.angle_alpha   90.00
_cell.angle_beta   90.00
_cell.angle_gamma   90.00
#
_symmetry.space_group_name_H-M   'P 1'
#
loop_
_entity.id
_entity.type
_entity.pdbx_description
1 polymer ?
#
loop_
_entity_poly.entity_id
_entity_poly.type
_entity_poly.pdbx_seq_one_letter_code
_entity_poly.pdbx_strand_id
1 'polypeptide(L)'
;MQLKNRETLPVDSHSACLVGRAWIPNSPQGPSPVWIHDGNVYDLAPFSPTVSELLEKEPLVETLQSWSDLELIGSLEELLDNTPHDQRDSSKSWFLAPCDLQAIKASGVTFVSSMLERVIEEQARGDWTKAEEIRKQIHELVGDNLAEIQPGSASAMKVKEVLIKQGAWSQYLEVGIGPDAEIFTKSQPMSAVGTG
;
A
#
# COMPACT_ATOMS: atom_id res chain seq x y z
N MET A 1 1.06 21.10 3.95
CA MET A 1 -0.21 20.55 3.42
C MET A 1 -1.18 20.47 4.59
N GLN A 2 -2.37 21.06 4.49
CA GLN A 2 -3.38 20.95 5.56
C GLN A 2 -4.10 19.60 5.42
N LEU A 3 -4.21 18.84 6.50
CA LEU A 3 -4.98 17.59 6.52
C LEU A 3 -6.41 17.90 6.94
N LYS A 4 -7.40 17.30 6.28
CA LYS A 4 -8.82 17.50 6.57
C LYS A 4 -9.49 16.14 6.75
N ASN A 5 -10.38 16.01 7.74
CA ASN A 5 -11.04 14.74 8.08
C ASN A 5 -11.57 13.97 6.85
N ARG A 6 -12.30 14.64 5.95
CA ARG A 6 -12.92 14.01 4.76
C ARG A 6 -11.92 13.51 3.73
N GLU A 7 -10.70 14.04 3.72
CA GLU A 7 -9.64 13.67 2.78
C GLU A 7 -8.66 12.66 3.40
N THR A 8 -8.65 12.53 4.73
CA THR A 8 -7.73 11.67 5.47
C THR A 8 -8.37 10.38 5.97
N LEU A 9 -9.67 10.38 6.27
CA LEU A 9 -10.35 9.16 6.72
C LEU A 9 -10.87 8.30 5.54
N PRO A 10 -11.03 6.98 5.74
CA PRO A 10 -11.74 6.12 4.79
C PRO A 10 -13.16 6.62 4.50
N VAL A 11 -13.66 6.35 3.29
CA VAL A 11 -15.00 6.77 2.85
C VAL A 11 -16.11 6.19 3.75
N ASP A 12 -15.87 5.00 4.30
CA ASP A 12 -16.76 4.25 5.20
C ASP A 12 -16.39 4.42 6.69
N SER A 13 -15.71 5.51 7.05
CA SER A 13 -15.25 5.78 8.42
C SER A 13 -16.33 5.68 9.50
N HIS A 14 -17.58 5.95 9.15
CA HIS A 14 -18.74 5.88 10.06
C HIS A 14 -19.09 4.47 10.54
N SER A 15 -18.65 3.43 9.80
CA SER A 15 -18.87 2.02 10.14
C SER A 15 -17.55 1.27 10.41
N ALA A 16 -16.42 1.96 10.34
CA ALA A 16 -15.10 1.38 10.48
C ALA A 16 -14.60 1.43 11.93
N CYS A 17 -13.78 0.45 12.30
CA CYS A 17 -12.96 0.53 13.50
C CYS A 17 -11.60 1.13 13.13
N LEU A 18 -11.37 2.39 13.51
CA LEU A 18 -10.21 3.16 13.06
C LEU A 18 -9.08 3.13 14.09
N VAL A 19 -7.97 2.51 13.71
CA VAL A 19 -6.73 2.48 14.51
C VAL A 19 -5.66 3.26 13.77
N GLY A 20 -4.87 4.03 14.51
CA GLY A 20 -3.71 4.74 13.99
C GLY A 20 -2.51 4.66 14.93
N ARG A 21 -1.56 5.57 14.72
CA ARG A 21 -0.44 5.80 15.62
C ARG A 21 -0.24 7.30 15.77
N ALA A 22 0.02 7.77 16.97
CA ALA A 22 0.28 9.19 17.25
C ALA A 22 1.53 9.34 18.09
N TRP A 23 2.19 10.50 18.00
CA TRP A 23 3.14 10.92 19.00
C TRP A 23 2.39 11.56 20.16
N ILE A 24 2.68 11.10 21.39
CA ILE A 24 2.11 11.63 22.63
C ILE A 24 3.23 12.36 23.39
N PRO A 25 3.08 13.66 23.70
CA PRO A 25 4.11 14.44 24.40
C PRO A 25 4.10 14.24 25.92
N ASN A 26 3.05 13.64 26.49
CA ASN A 26 2.89 13.35 27.92
C ASN A 26 3.87 12.26 28.39
N SER A 27 3.95 11.98 29.70
CA SER A 27 4.92 11.02 30.26
C SER A 27 4.33 9.60 30.34
N PRO A 28 4.93 8.58 29.67
CA PRO A 28 6.16 8.63 28.88
C PRO A 28 5.94 9.21 27.48
N GLN A 29 6.86 10.07 27.04
CA GLN A 29 6.77 10.68 25.71
C GLN A 29 7.16 9.66 24.65
N GLY A 30 6.37 9.55 23.57
CA GLY A 30 6.72 8.68 22.48
C GLY A 30 5.58 8.36 21.51
N PRO A 31 5.84 7.49 20.52
CA PRO A 31 4.81 6.98 19.63
C PRO A 31 3.91 6.00 20.40
N SER A 32 2.61 6.11 20.18
CA SER A 32 1.62 5.20 20.74
C SER A 32 0.56 4.80 19.71
N PRO A 33 0.09 3.54 19.69
CA PRO A 33 -1.11 3.16 18.97
C PRO A 33 -2.32 3.92 19.50
N VAL A 34 -3.23 4.33 18.62
CA VAL A 34 -4.41 5.10 19.00
C VAL A 34 -5.68 4.54 18.39
N TRP A 35 -6.79 4.69 19.10
CA TRP A 35 -8.13 4.42 18.59
C TRP A 35 -8.85 5.74 18.29
N ILE A 36 -9.42 5.83 17.09
CA ILE A 36 -10.19 6.99 16.64
C ILE A 36 -11.67 6.60 16.68
N HIS A 37 -12.43 7.24 17.57
CA HIS A 37 -13.83 6.93 17.79
C HIS A 37 -14.63 8.19 18.11
N ASP A 38 -15.75 8.38 17.43
CA ASP A 38 -16.65 9.54 17.60
C ASP A 38 -15.92 10.90 17.59
N GLY A 39 -14.94 11.05 16.69
CA GLY A 39 -14.16 12.29 16.55
C GLY A 39 -13.09 12.51 17.62
N ASN A 40 -12.91 11.55 18.52
CA ASN A 40 -11.91 11.58 19.59
C ASN A 40 -10.79 10.56 19.33
N VAL A 41 -9.62 10.82 19.91
CA VAL A 41 -8.44 9.97 19.79
C VAL A 41 -8.01 9.50 21.18
N TYR A 42 -7.89 8.19 21.34
CA TYR A 42 -7.61 7.53 22.61
C TYR A 42 -6.30 6.76 22.56
N ASP A 43 -5.55 6.80 23.67
CA ASP A 43 -4.29 6.06 23.81
C ASP A 43 -4.55 4.56 24.06
N LEU A 44 -3.92 3.70 23.24
CA LEU A 44 -4.01 2.25 23.39
C LEU A 44 -2.76 1.64 24.03
N ALA A 45 -1.68 2.40 24.25
CA ALA A 45 -0.42 1.88 24.80
C ALA A 45 -0.59 1.04 26.08
N PRO A 46 -1.47 1.39 27.05
CA PRO A 46 -1.67 0.58 28.25
C PRO A 46 -2.11 -0.86 27.98
N PHE A 47 -2.79 -1.11 26.85
CA PHE A 47 -3.32 -2.42 26.47
C PHE A 47 -2.55 -3.07 25.32
N SER A 48 -1.91 -2.25 24.49
CA SER A 48 -1.07 -2.67 23.38
C SER A 48 -0.05 -1.59 23.02
N PRO A 49 1.21 -1.72 23.45
CA PRO A 49 2.27 -0.74 23.20
C PRO A 49 2.64 -0.52 21.72
N THR A 50 2.26 -1.43 20.82
CA THR A 50 2.56 -1.35 19.38
C THR A 50 1.33 -1.72 18.56
N VAL A 51 1.18 -1.13 17.38
CA VAL A 51 0.17 -1.50 16.38
C VAL A 51 0.39 -2.95 15.95
N SER A 52 1.65 -3.41 15.88
CA SER A 52 1.95 -4.83 15.62
C SER A 52 1.32 -5.74 16.66
N GLU A 53 1.50 -5.46 17.96
CA GLU A 53 0.90 -6.28 19.02
C GLU A 53 -0.62 -6.16 19.04
N LEU A 54 -1.16 -4.99 18.72
CA LEU A 54 -2.60 -4.77 18.66
C LEU A 54 -3.22 -5.67 17.60
N LEU A 55 -2.64 -5.71 16.40
CA LEU A 55 -3.14 -6.49 15.27
C LEU A 55 -3.02 -8.02 15.46
N GLU A 56 -2.21 -8.49 16.41
CA GLU A 56 -2.11 -9.90 16.80
C GLU A 56 -3.23 -10.35 17.76
N LYS A 57 -4.09 -9.43 18.22
CA LYS A 57 -5.21 -9.76 19.12
C LYS A 57 -6.39 -10.29 18.31
N GLU A 58 -6.92 -11.45 18.70
CA GLU A 58 -8.11 -12.04 18.12
C GLU A 58 -9.17 -12.37 19.20
N PRO A 59 -10.44 -11.94 19.03
CA PRO A 59 -10.97 -11.15 17.92
C PRO A 59 -10.70 -9.64 18.15
N LEU A 60 -10.08 -8.98 17.16
CA LEU A 60 -9.50 -7.63 17.31
C LEU A 60 -10.54 -6.56 17.68
N VAL A 61 -11.63 -6.49 16.93
CA VAL A 61 -12.62 -5.40 17.06
C VAL A 61 -13.32 -5.47 18.41
N GLU A 62 -13.76 -6.66 18.80
CA GLU A 62 -14.42 -6.91 20.09
C GLU A 62 -13.45 -6.70 21.25
N THR A 63 -12.19 -7.10 21.09
CA THR A 63 -11.15 -6.83 22.11
C THR A 63 -10.97 -5.34 22.30
N LEU A 64 -10.83 -4.56 21.22
CA LEU A 64 -10.68 -3.11 21.30
C LEU A 64 -11.91 -2.45 21.93
N GLN A 65 -13.11 -2.85 21.51
CA GLN A 65 -14.37 -2.33 22.05
C GLN A 65 -14.63 -2.72 23.52
N SER A 66 -13.95 -3.75 24.02
CA SER A 66 -14.04 -4.16 25.44
C SER A 66 -13.19 -3.28 26.37
N TRP A 67 -12.22 -2.54 25.84
CA TRP A 67 -11.38 -1.67 26.64
C TRP A 67 -12.14 -0.42 27.07
N SER A 68 -11.90 -0.03 28.32
CA SER A 68 -12.53 1.10 28.98
C SER A 68 -11.46 1.93 29.69
N ASP A 69 -11.83 3.12 30.14
CA ASP A 69 -10.92 4.05 30.83
C ASP A 69 -9.68 4.44 30.00
N LEU A 70 -9.82 4.45 28.67
CA LEU A 70 -8.78 4.90 27.75
C LEU A 70 -8.52 6.39 27.92
N GLU A 71 -7.25 6.78 27.91
CA GLU A 71 -6.85 8.19 28.01
C GLU A 71 -7.24 8.93 26.72
N LEU A 72 -8.02 10.01 26.86
CA LEU A 72 -8.32 10.93 25.77
C LEU A 72 -7.09 11.79 25.48
N ILE A 73 -6.53 11.65 24.28
CA ILE A 73 -5.37 12.42 23.82
C ILE A 73 -5.81 13.77 23.24
N GLY A 74 -6.98 13.82 22.61
CA GLY A 74 -7.54 15.00 21.97
C GLY A 74 -8.56 14.64 20.91
N SER A 75 -9.09 15.64 20.23
CA SER A 75 -9.96 15.43 19.07
C SER A 75 -9.17 15.07 17.81
N LEU A 76 -9.82 14.35 16.89
CA LEU A 76 -9.25 14.02 15.59
C LEU A 76 -8.79 15.28 14.83
N GLU A 77 -9.58 16.34 14.89
CA GLU A 77 -9.30 17.61 14.22
C GLU A 77 -8.04 18.27 14.79
N GLU A 78 -7.90 18.34 16.12
CA GLU A 78 -6.72 18.89 16.77
C GLU A 78 -5.43 18.16 16.39
N LEU A 79 -5.47 16.82 16.34
CA LEU A 79 -4.30 16.03 15.97
C LEU A 79 -3.98 16.14 14.47
N LEU A 80 -4.99 16.18 13.60
CA LEU A 80 -4.77 16.40 12.16
C LEU A 80 -4.19 17.78 11.88
N ASP A 81 -4.66 18.83 12.56
CA ASP A 81 -4.16 20.19 12.42
C ASP A 81 -2.70 20.32 12.90
N ASN A 82 -2.29 19.54 13.92
CA ASN A 82 -0.91 19.55 14.43
C ASN A 82 0.04 18.58 13.68
N THR A 83 -0.47 17.76 12.76
CA THR A 83 0.34 16.77 12.02
C THR A 83 1.33 17.34 11.00
N PRO A 84 0.97 18.37 10.20
CA PRO A 84 1.88 18.98 9.24
C PRO A 84 3.20 19.44 9.90
N HIS A 85 4.32 18.89 9.42
CA HIS A 85 5.63 19.11 10.04
C HIS A 85 6.03 20.58 10.16
N ASP A 86 5.67 21.42 9.17
CA ASP A 86 6.09 22.82 9.11
C ASP A 86 5.45 23.72 10.17
N GLN A 87 4.32 23.30 10.76
CA GLN A 87 3.53 24.09 11.71
C GLN A 87 3.31 23.37 13.05
N ARG A 88 3.98 22.23 13.23
CA ARG A 88 3.79 21.35 14.37
C ARG A 88 4.28 22.00 15.67
N ASP A 89 3.39 22.01 16.65
CA ASP A 89 3.70 22.28 18.04
C ASP A 89 4.12 20.98 18.73
N SER A 90 5.38 20.89 19.17
CA SER A 90 5.91 19.69 19.82
C SER A 90 5.32 19.39 21.20
N SER A 91 4.57 20.35 21.78
CA SER A 91 3.85 20.16 23.05
C SER A 91 2.48 19.51 22.88
N LYS A 92 2.01 19.33 21.64
CA LYS A 92 0.73 18.71 21.30
C LYS A 92 0.94 17.39 20.59
N SER A 93 -0.06 16.52 20.60
CA SER A 93 -0.02 15.24 19.88
C SER A 93 -0.16 15.44 18.37
N TRP A 94 0.36 14.49 17.58
CA TRP A 94 0.18 14.47 16.12
C TRP A 94 0.19 13.04 15.59
N PHE A 95 -0.40 12.82 14.41
CA PHE A 95 -0.41 11.50 13.79
C PHE A 95 0.94 11.12 13.17
N LEU A 96 1.27 9.84 13.29
CA LEU A 96 2.40 9.18 12.67
C LEU A 96 1.88 8.17 11.65
N ALA A 97 2.80 7.57 10.88
CA ALA A 97 2.42 6.46 10.01
C ALA A 97 1.83 5.33 10.88
N PRO A 98 0.70 4.73 10.49
CA PRO A 98 0.01 3.74 11.32
C PRO A 98 0.83 2.45 11.47
N CYS A 99 1.68 2.14 10.49
CA CYS A 99 2.60 1.01 10.59
C CYS A 99 3.80 1.36 11.49
N ASP A 100 4.10 0.47 12.44
CA ASP A 100 5.29 0.51 13.28
C ASP A 100 6.33 -0.54 12.89
N LEU A 101 6.17 -1.78 13.33
CA LEU A 101 7.12 -2.87 13.11
C LEU A 101 6.83 -3.64 11.80
N GLN A 102 5.71 -3.34 11.13
CA GLN A 102 5.34 -3.97 9.88
C GLN A 102 6.20 -3.44 8.72
N ALA A 103 6.66 -4.34 7.86
CA ALA A 103 7.26 -3.96 6.58
C ALA A 103 6.18 -3.47 5.62
N ILE A 104 6.38 -2.29 5.02
CA ILE A 104 5.49 -1.81 3.95
C ILE A 104 5.89 -2.49 2.66
N LYS A 105 4.94 -3.25 2.11
CA LYS A 105 5.07 -3.95 0.85
C LYS A 105 4.13 -3.33 -0.18
N ALA A 106 4.61 -3.22 -1.41
CA ALA A 106 3.76 -2.90 -2.55
C ALA A 106 3.62 -4.15 -3.42
N SER A 107 2.38 -4.54 -3.67
CA SER A 107 2.03 -5.43 -4.77
C SER A 107 1.84 -4.57 -6.00
N GLY A 108 2.70 -4.77 -6.99
CA GLY A 108 2.66 -4.01 -8.22
C GLY A 108 2.65 -4.96 -9.40
N VAL A 109 1.62 -4.84 -10.22
CA VAL A 109 1.73 -5.30 -11.60
C VAL A 109 2.21 -4.11 -12.40
N THR A 110 3.40 -4.22 -12.98
CA THR A 110 3.87 -3.23 -13.94
C THR A 110 2.90 -3.22 -15.15
N PHE A 111 2.77 -2.10 -15.86
CA PHE A 111 1.95 -2.04 -17.08
C PHE A 111 2.43 -3.10 -18.08
N VAL A 112 1.58 -4.11 -18.36
CA VAL A 112 1.90 -5.25 -19.22
C VAL A 112 2.37 -4.78 -20.60
N SER A 113 1.71 -3.76 -21.14
CA SER A 113 2.07 -3.13 -22.41
C SER A 113 3.51 -2.58 -22.41
N SER A 114 3.92 -1.88 -21.34
CA SER A 114 5.28 -1.34 -21.24
C SER A 114 6.34 -2.43 -21.11
N MET A 115 6.04 -3.53 -20.43
CA MET A 115 6.96 -4.68 -20.32
C MET A 115 7.10 -5.42 -21.64
N LEU A 116 5.98 -5.67 -22.33
CA LEU A 116 5.98 -6.33 -23.64
C LEU A 116 6.76 -5.52 -24.67
N GLU A 117 6.56 -4.21 -24.72
CA GLU A 117 7.27 -3.34 -25.67
C GLU A 117 8.79 -3.38 -25.43
N ARG A 118 9.25 -3.31 -24.17
CA ARG A 118 10.68 -3.47 -23.84
C ARG A 118 11.25 -4.80 -24.32
N VAL A 119 10.49 -5.90 -24.16
CA VAL A 119 10.94 -7.22 -24.63
C VAL A 119 11.01 -7.28 -26.14
N ILE A 120 10.05 -6.69 -26.85
CA ILE A 120 10.09 -6.58 -28.31
C ILE A 120 11.35 -5.82 -28.75
N GLU A 121 11.64 -4.67 -28.14
CA GLU A 121 12.84 -3.88 -28.43
C GLU A 121 14.15 -4.66 -28.17
N GLU A 122 14.26 -5.33 -27.03
CA GLU A 122 15.43 -6.14 -26.67
C GLU A 122 15.64 -7.32 -27.63
N GLN A 123 14.56 -7.99 -28.07
CA GLN A 123 14.63 -9.08 -29.02
C GLN A 123 14.94 -8.60 -30.45
N ALA A 124 14.42 -7.43 -30.81
CA ALA A 124 14.68 -6.79 -32.08
C ALA A 124 16.12 -6.28 -32.19
N ARG A 125 16.75 -5.89 -31.08
CA ARG A 125 18.10 -5.28 -31.04
C ARG A 125 18.24 -4.11 -32.03
N GLY A 126 17.18 -3.34 -32.22
CA GLY A 126 17.11 -2.22 -33.15
C GLY A 126 16.67 -2.56 -34.58
N ASP A 127 16.39 -3.82 -34.91
CA ASP A 127 15.79 -4.21 -36.21
C ASP A 127 14.27 -3.98 -36.19
N TRP A 128 13.80 -2.95 -36.90
CA TRP A 128 12.38 -2.62 -36.96
C TRP A 128 11.53 -3.75 -37.56
N THR A 129 12.09 -4.56 -38.48
CA THR A 129 11.33 -5.57 -39.21
C THR A 129 11.03 -6.72 -38.28
N LYS A 130 12.04 -7.11 -37.49
CA LYS A 130 11.91 -8.11 -36.45
C LYS A 130 10.98 -7.66 -35.32
N ALA A 131 11.05 -6.39 -34.91
CA ALA A 131 10.13 -5.83 -33.92
C ALA A 131 8.67 -5.91 -34.38
N GLU A 132 8.41 -5.53 -35.64
CA GLU A 132 7.07 -5.56 -36.21
C GLU A 132 6.54 -6.98 -36.41
N GLU A 133 7.40 -7.93 -36.79
CA GLU A 133 7.04 -9.35 -36.88
C GLU A 133 6.59 -9.91 -35.52
N ILE A 134 7.36 -9.63 -34.45
CA ILE A 134 7.01 -10.07 -33.10
C ILE A 134 5.70 -9.41 -32.64
N ARG A 135 5.54 -8.10 -32.87
CA ARG A 135 4.31 -7.37 -32.52
C ARG A 135 3.10 -7.96 -33.21
N LYS A 136 3.18 -8.22 -34.52
CA LYS A 136 2.09 -8.83 -35.29
C LYS A 136 1.70 -10.21 -34.78
N GLN A 137 2.67 -11.07 -34.47
CA GLN A 137 2.40 -12.40 -33.92
C GLN A 137 1.72 -12.34 -32.55
N ILE A 138 2.14 -11.40 -31.69
CA ILE A 138 1.48 -11.18 -30.39
C ILE A 138 0.05 -10.67 -30.59
N HIS A 139 -0.17 -9.72 -31.51
CA HIS A 139 -1.51 -9.21 -31.86
C HIS A 139 -2.45 -10.31 -32.40
N GLU A 140 -1.97 -11.17 -33.29
CA GLU A 140 -2.78 -12.26 -33.87
C GLU A 140 -3.29 -13.27 -32.83
N LEU A 141 -2.57 -13.43 -31.71
CA LEU A 141 -2.93 -14.37 -30.64
C LEU A 141 -3.84 -13.78 -29.56
N VAL A 142 -3.77 -12.47 -29.33
CA VAL A 142 -4.41 -11.80 -28.18
C VAL A 142 -5.51 -10.82 -28.59
N GLY A 143 -5.52 -10.38 -29.85
CA GLY A 143 -6.41 -9.33 -30.34
C GLY A 143 -5.78 -7.94 -30.29
N ASP A 144 -6.57 -6.93 -30.61
CA ASP A 144 -6.08 -5.59 -30.94
C ASP A 144 -5.56 -4.76 -29.75
N ASN A 145 -5.77 -5.19 -28.50
CA ASN A 145 -5.44 -4.36 -27.35
C ASN A 145 -4.57 -5.06 -26.29
N LEU A 146 -3.26 -5.09 -26.56
CA LEU A 146 -2.22 -5.48 -25.59
C LEU A 146 -2.31 -4.73 -24.25
N ALA A 147 -2.87 -3.52 -24.25
CA ALA A 147 -3.05 -2.72 -23.04
C ALA A 147 -4.15 -3.23 -22.11
N GLU A 148 -5.05 -4.08 -22.60
CA GLU A 148 -6.15 -4.67 -21.81
C GLU A 148 -5.81 -6.05 -21.24
N ILE A 149 -4.60 -6.56 -21.49
CA ILE A 149 -4.19 -7.86 -20.95
C ILE A 149 -4.09 -7.76 -19.43
N GLN A 150 -4.99 -8.48 -18.76
CA GLN A 150 -4.95 -8.63 -17.32
C GLN A 150 -3.96 -9.74 -16.93
N PRO A 151 -3.05 -9.51 -15.98
CA PRO A 151 -2.17 -10.55 -15.45
C PRO A 151 -2.94 -11.77 -14.97
N GLY A 152 -2.39 -12.96 -15.21
CA GLY A 152 -3.03 -14.24 -14.86
C GLY A 152 -4.24 -14.63 -15.69
N SER A 153 -4.71 -13.78 -16.62
CA SER A 153 -5.83 -14.10 -17.49
C SER A 153 -5.48 -15.15 -18.55
N ALA A 154 -6.51 -15.75 -19.17
CA ALA A 154 -6.31 -16.71 -20.25
C ALA A 154 -5.57 -16.11 -21.46
N SER A 155 -5.75 -14.81 -21.76
CA SER A 155 -5.01 -14.13 -22.82
C SER A 155 -3.55 -13.90 -22.44
N ALA A 156 -3.27 -13.50 -21.19
CA ALA A 156 -1.91 -13.38 -20.66
C ALA A 156 -1.13 -14.70 -20.74
N MET A 157 -1.77 -15.82 -20.37
CA MET A 157 -1.15 -17.14 -20.45
C MET A 157 -0.84 -17.58 -21.88
N LYS A 158 -1.68 -17.21 -22.87
CA LYS A 158 -1.38 -17.43 -24.29
C LYS A 158 -0.16 -16.63 -24.74
N VAL A 159 -0.03 -15.36 -24.31
CA VAL A 159 1.18 -14.55 -24.59
C VAL A 159 2.43 -15.22 -24.02
N LYS A 160 2.36 -15.67 -22.77
CA LYS A 160 3.44 -16.39 -22.10
C LYS A 160 3.90 -17.60 -22.93
N GLU A 161 2.97 -18.43 -23.40
CA GLU A 161 3.29 -19.59 -24.24
C GLU A 161 4.02 -19.21 -25.54
N VAL A 162 3.61 -18.12 -26.19
CA VAL A 162 4.23 -17.62 -27.43
C VAL A 162 5.64 -17.14 -27.17
N LEU A 163 5.83 -16.31 -26.14
CA LEU A 163 7.14 -15.79 -25.77
C LEU A 163 8.11 -16.91 -25.37
N ILE A 164 7.62 -17.97 -24.70
CA ILE A 164 8.42 -19.17 -24.41
C ILE A 164 8.85 -19.88 -25.69
N LYS A 165 7.91 -20.13 -26.62
CA LYS A 165 8.20 -20.80 -27.90
C LYS A 165 9.21 -20.03 -28.76
N GLN A 166 9.22 -18.71 -28.68
CA GLN A 166 10.15 -17.85 -29.40
C GLN A 166 11.49 -17.64 -28.68
N GLY A 167 11.65 -18.16 -27.46
CA GLY A 167 12.84 -17.89 -26.63
C GLY A 167 12.95 -16.43 -26.16
N ALA A 168 11.83 -15.67 -26.21
CA ALA A 168 11.73 -14.28 -25.78
C ALA A 168 11.25 -14.15 -24.32
N TRP A 169 10.86 -15.25 -23.68
CA TRP A 169 10.41 -15.27 -22.28
C TRP A 169 11.56 -14.99 -21.30
N SER A 170 11.27 -14.20 -20.27
CA SER A 170 12.17 -13.95 -19.15
C SER A 170 11.39 -13.97 -17.83
N GLN A 171 12.07 -14.18 -16.70
CA GLN A 171 11.44 -14.11 -15.38
C GLN A 171 10.86 -12.71 -15.09
N TYR A 172 11.39 -11.68 -15.73
CA TYR A 172 10.86 -10.31 -15.65
C TYR A 172 9.47 -10.17 -16.29
N LEU A 173 9.05 -11.07 -17.17
CA LEU A 173 7.69 -11.07 -17.72
C LEU A 173 6.69 -11.82 -16.83
N GLU A 174 7.17 -12.72 -15.97
CA GLU A 174 6.30 -13.45 -15.03
C GLU A 174 5.59 -12.48 -14.09
N VAL A 175 6.26 -11.41 -13.67
CA VAL A 175 5.71 -10.40 -12.76
C VAL A 175 4.63 -9.52 -13.37
N GLY A 176 4.57 -9.49 -14.71
CA GLY A 176 3.60 -8.70 -15.47
C GLY A 176 2.47 -9.52 -16.07
N ILE A 177 2.74 -10.75 -16.46
CA ILE A 177 1.82 -11.59 -17.24
C ILE A 177 1.31 -12.76 -16.40
N GLY A 178 2.14 -13.26 -15.48
CA GLY A 178 1.82 -14.38 -14.61
C GLY A 178 0.68 -14.07 -13.63
N PRO A 179 0.15 -15.11 -12.97
CA PRO A 179 -0.93 -14.97 -11.99
C PRO A 179 -0.46 -14.39 -10.66
N ASP A 180 0.83 -14.45 -10.38
CA ASP A 180 1.41 -14.06 -9.09
C ASP A 180 1.88 -12.60 -9.12
N ALA A 181 1.50 -11.83 -8.10
CA ALA A 181 1.97 -10.45 -7.96
C ALA A 181 3.42 -10.41 -7.47
N GLU A 182 4.23 -9.54 -8.08
CA GLU A 182 5.54 -9.22 -7.52
C GLU A 182 5.39 -8.32 -6.29
N ILE A 183 6.14 -8.66 -5.25
CA ILE A 183 6.08 -7.99 -3.95
C ILE A 183 7.39 -7.28 -3.69
N PHE A 184 7.33 -5.96 -3.60
CA PHE A 184 8.48 -5.11 -3.31
C PHE A 184 8.41 -4.60 -1.87
N THR A 185 9.49 -4.78 -1.11
CA THR A 185 9.65 -4.07 0.16
C THR A 185 9.96 -2.61 -0.12
N LYS A 186 9.07 -1.70 0.29
CA LYS A 186 9.18 -0.26 0.04
C LYS A 186 9.76 0.52 1.21
N SER A 187 9.69 -0.04 2.41
CA SER A 187 10.15 0.62 3.63
C SER A 187 10.71 -0.42 4.60
N GLN A 188 11.74 -0.03 5.35
CA GLN A 188 12.13 -0.75 6.56
C GLN A 188 11.07 -0.51 7.66
N PRO A 189 11.00 -1.39 8.68
CA PRO A 189 10.21 -1.11 9.88
C PRO A 189 10.56 0.25 10.47
N MET A 190 9.56 0.96 10.99
CA MET A 190 9.67 2.28 11.62
C MET A 190 10.17 3.44 10.74
N SER A 191 10.42 3.26 9.44
CA SER A 191 10.85 4.34 8.54
C SER A 191 9.72 5.03 7.77
N ALA A 192 8.48 4.61 7.96
CA ALA A 192 7.31 5.18 7.28
C ALA A 192 6.96 6.57 7.83
N VAL A 193 6.46 7.44 6.94
CA VAL A 193 6.02 8.81 7.25
C VAL A 193 4.65 9.07 6.66
N GLY A 194 3.96 10.11 7.14
CA GLY A 194 2.58 10.42 6.75
C GLY A 194 1.56 9.77 7.68
N THR A 195 0.28 9.96 7.40
CA THR A 195 -0.84 9.48 8.26
C THR A 195 -1.48 8.19 7.78
N GLY A 196 -0.99 7.62 6.68
CA GLY A 196 -1.76 6.69 5.85
C GLY A 196 -2.54 7.49 4.81
#